data_AF-A0A2E9L1G3-F1
#
_entry.id   AF-A0A2E9L1G3-F1
#
_cell.length_a   1.000
_cell.length_b   1.000
_cell.length_c   1.000
_cell.angle_alpha   90.00
_cell.angle_beta   90.00
_cell.angle_gamma   90.00
#
_symmetry.space_group_name_H-M   'P 1'
#
loop_
_entity.id
_entity.type
_entity.pdbx_description
1 polymer ?
#
loop_
_entity_poly.entity_id
_entity_poly.type
_entity_poly.pdbx_seq_one_letter_code
_entity_poly.pdbx_strand_id
1 'polypeptide(L)'
;MPNCLAYAGDALQGNRRNRALTNIMLGFTLASILGVPVGSALAELVSWRWTFGVIGVGGLLSLLWLGRIPPIATGAERVTIGRQYTQMFGLWKRQEVRWVFAMQFFMLIGLFGFISHMSIWLTTNYGLSASTIGLFYMQGGSVA
;
A
#
# COMPACT_ATOMS: atom_id res chain seq x y z
N MET A 1 -4.91 5.81 2.11
CA MET A 1 -5.03 5.22 0.75
C MET A 1 -6.48 5.02 0.29
N PRO A 2 -7.38 4.31 1.02
CA PRO A 2 -8.73 4.03 0.51
C PRO A 2 -9.56 5.28 0.21
N ASN A 3 -9.46 6.31 1.07
CA ASN A 3 -10.20 7.56 0.89
C ASN A 3 -9.76 8.36 -0.35
N CYS A 4 -8.47 8.35 -0.70
CA CYS A 4 -7.98 9.07 -1.88
C CYS A 4 -8.45 8.44 -3.19
N LEU A 5 -8.55 7.10 -3.23
CA LEU A 5 -9.06 6.36 -4.37
C LEU A 5 -10.58 6.51 -4.50
N ALA A 6 -11.29 6.49 -3.38
CA ALA A 6 -12.73 6.80 -3.34
C ALA A 6 -12.99 8.21 -3.87
N TYR A 7 -12.26 9.21 -3.35
CA TYR A 7 -12.35 10.59 -3.83
C TYR A 7 -12.08 10.71 -5.33
N ALA A 8 -10.99 10.13 -5.84
CA ALA A 8 -10.68 10.17 -7.27
C ALA A 8 -11.73 9.41 -8.13
N GLY A 9 -12.30 8.35 -7.57
CA GLY A 9 -13.37 7.56 -8.18
C GLY A 9 -14.68 8.32 -8.31
N ASP A 10 -15.00 9.13 -7.30
CA ASP A 10 -16.23 9.92 -7.23
C ASP A 10 -16.09 11.29 -7.94
N ALA A 11 -14.88 11.86 -7.99
CA ALA A 11 -14.58 13.16 -8.61
C ALA A 11 -14.54 13.14 -10.15
N LEU A 12 -14.17 12.00 -10.74
CA LEU A 12 -13.79 11.91 -12.14
C LEU A 12 -14.61 10.82 -12.84
N GLN A 13 -14.98 11.06 -14.10
CA GLN A 13 -15.74 10.11 -14.91
C GLN A 13 -14.93 9.59 -16.11
N GLY A 14 -15.28 8.38 -16.56
CA GLY A 14 -14.72 7.76 -17.76
C GLY A 14 -13.20 7.57 -17.71
N ASN A 15 -12.52 7.89 -18.82
CA ASN A 15 -11.09 7.64 -18.98
C ASN A 15 -10.20 8.45 -18.00
N ARG A 16 -10.68 9.61 -17.52
CA ARG A 16 -9.96 10.44 -16.54
C ARG A 16 -9.88 9.77 -15.17
N ARG A 17 -10.92 9.02 -14.80
CA ARG A 17 -10.95 8.22 -13.55
C ARG A 17 -9.87 7.16 -13.56
N ASN A 18 -9.80 6.37 -14.63
CA ASN A 18 -8.82 5.30 -14.75
C ASN A 18 -7.39 5.85 -14.73
N ARG A 19 -7.10 6.94 -15.46
CA ARG A 19 -5.78 7.59 -15.42
C ARG A 19 -5.43 8.10 -14.02
N ALA A 20 -6.38 8.71 -13.30
CA ALA A 20 -6.13 9.19 -11.94
C ALA A 20 -5.84 8.03 -10.97
N LEU A 21 -6.62 6.96 -11.02
CA LEU A 21 -6.41 5.77 -10.18
C LEU A 21 -5.04 5.12 -10.48
N THR A 22 -4.70 4.96 -11.76
CA THR A 22 -3.39 4.41 -12.16
C THR A 22 -2.26 5.31 -11.71
N ASN A 23 -2.36 6.63 -11.83
CA ASN A 23 -1.33 7.56 -11.37
C ASN A 23 -1.14 7.50 -9.84
N ILE A 24 -2.22 7.40 -9.07
CA ILE A 24 -2.15 7.24 -7.60
C ILE A 24 -1.44 5.94 -7.25
N MET A 25 -1.78 4.84 -7.93
CA MET A 25 -1.13 3.53 -7.73
C MET A 25 0.36 3.57 -8.10
N LEU A 26 0.70 4.12 -9.26
CA LEU A 26 2.08 4.27 -9.72
C LEU A 26 2.91 5.13 -8.77
N GLY A 27 2.35 6.24 -8.29
CA GLY A 27 3.01 7.10 -7.32
C GLY A 27 3.33 6.36 -6.02
N PHE A 28 2.40 5.54 -5.52
CA PHE A 28 2.64 4.72 -4.33
C PHE A 28 3.71 3.65 -4.55
N THR A 29 3.68 2.95 -5.70
CA THR A 29 4.69 1.94 -6.04
C THR A 29 6.07 2.57 -6.14
N LEU A 30 6.20 3.69 -6.88
CA LEU A 30 7.47 4.41 -7.01
C LEU A 30 7.98 4.91 -5.65
N ALA A 31 7.11 5.46 -4.82
CA ALA A 31 7.47 5.90 -3.47
C ALA A 31 7.94 4.73 -2.59
N SER A 32 7.37 3.54 -2.74
CA SER A 32 7.75 2.35 -1.95
C SER A 32 9.12 1.81 -2.36
N ILE A 33 9.42 1.81 -3.67
CA ILE A 33 10.70 1.33 -4.20
C ILE A 33 11.82 2.32 -3.91
N LEU A 34 11.58 3.62 -4.14
CA LEU A 34 12.61 4.66 -3.99
C LEU A 34 12.73 5.17 -2.55
N GLY A 35 11.70 5.02 -1.73
CA GLY A 35 11.67 5.56 -0.37
C GLY A 35 12.74 4.98 0.54
N VAL A 36 12.99 3.67 0.45
CA VAL A 36 13.98 3.00 1.31
C VAL A 36 15.42 3.41 0.94
N PRO A 37 15.88 3.31 -0.33
CA PRO A 37 17.24 3.72 -0.70
C PRO A 37 17.50 5.21 -0.48
N VAL A 38 16.53 6.08 -0.81
CA VAL A 38 16.68 7.53 -0.60
C VAL A 38 16.69 7.86 0.89
N GLY A 39 15.85 7.18 1.68
CA GLY A 39 15.80 7.35 3.13
C GLY A 39 17.08 6.88 3.83
N SER A 40 17.66 5.75 3.40
CA SER A 40 18.91 5.22 3.94
C SER A 40 20.10 6.11 3.56
N ALA A 41 20.19 6.55 2.29
CA ALA A 41 21.24 7.46 1.85
C ALA A 41 21.22 8.79 2.62
N LEU A 42 20.03 9.36 2.87
CA LEU A 42 19.88 10.57 3.69
C LEU A 42 20.26 10.33 5.16
N ALA A 43 19.95 9.16 5.71
CA ALA A 43 20.29 8.80 7.08
C ALA A 43 21.80 8.63 7.28
N GLU A 44 22.50 8.05 6.29
CA GLU A 44 23.95 7.85 6.29
C GLU A 44 24.74 9.15 6.04
N LEU A 45 24.29 9.98 5.08
CA LEU A 45 25.02 11.19 4.68
C LEU A 45 24.87 12.35 5.67
N VAL A 46 23.69 12.50 6.29
CA VAL A 46 23.37 13.68 7.10
C VAL A 46 23.07 13.31 8.54
N SER A 47 22.03 12.51 8.76
CA SER A 47 21.60 11.94 10.06
C SER A 47 20.14 11.49 9.91
N TRP A 48 19.76 10.44 10.63
CA TRP A 48 18.38 9.93 10.68
C TRP A 48 17.33 11.01 11.00
N ARG A 49 17.69 12.04 11.80
CA ARG A 49 16.79 13.15 12.17
C ARG A 49 16.29 13.92 10.94
N TRP A 50 17.17 14.09 9.95
CA TRP A 50 16.82 14.81 8.71
C TRP A 50 15.93 13.95 7.81
N THR A 51 16.10 12.64 7.78
CA THR A 51 15.19 11.73 7.07
C THR A 51 13.77 11.88 7.59
N PHE A 52 13.56 11.86 8.92
CA PHE A 52 12.24 12.12 9.50
C PHE A 52 11.77 13.56 9.30
N GLY A 53 12.69 14.54 9.31
CA GLY A 53 12.38 15.93 9.00
C GLY A 53 11.79 16.11 7.61
N VAL A 54 12.42 15.52 6.59
CA VAL A 54 11.95 15.56 5.19
C VAL A 54 10.58 14.90 5.05
N ILE A 55 10.38 13.73 5.67
CA ILE A 55 9.09 13.04 5.69
C ILE A 55 8.02 13.91 6.38
N GLY A 56 8.36 14.52 7.51
CA GLY A 56 7.47 15.41 8.26
C GLY A 56 7.06 16.64 7.46
N VAL A 57 8.01 17.32 6.81
CA VAL A 57 7.74 18.46 5.93
C VAL A 57 6.88 18.03 4.73
N GLY A 58 7.17 16.89 4.12
CA GLY A 58 6.37 16.34 3.03
C GLY A 58 4.93 16.04 3.45
N GLY A 59 4.73 15.50 4.65
CA GLY A 59 3.41 15.30 5.24
C GLY A 59 2.67 16.62 5.49
N LEU A 60 3.37 17.63 6.01
CA LEU A 60 2.79 18.95 6.27
C LEU A 60 2.35 19.65 4.98
N LEU A 61 3.19 19.59 3.94
CA LEU A 61 2.84 20.07 2.61
C LEU A 61 1.62 19.32 2.09
N SER A 62 1.59 18.00 2.22
CA SER A 62 0.43 17.19 1.79
C SER A 62 -0.87 17.61 2.48
N LEU A 63 -0.82 17.96 3.77
CA LEU A 63 -1.97 18.50 4.51
C LEU A 63 -2.41 19.87 3.99
N LEU A 64 -1.46 20.77 3.68
CA LEU A 64 -1.77 22.07 3.08
C LEU A 64 -2.44 21.93 1.71
N TRP A 65 -1.99 20.98 0.90
CA TRP A 65 -2.60 20.66 -0.39
C TRP A 65 -4.00 20.05 -0.21
N LEU A 66 -4.18 19.17 0.77
CA LEU A 66 -5.48 18.57 1.09
C LEU A 66 -6.53 19.64 1.44
N GLY A 67 -6.14 20.69 2.17
CA GLY A 67 -7.03 21.80 2.51
C GLY A 67 -7.51 22.62 1.30
N ARG A 68 -6.87 22.50 0.13
CA ARG A 68 -7.29 23.15 -1.13
C ARG A 68 -8.18 22.28 -2.01
N ILE A 69 -8.33 21.01 -1.68
CA ILE A 69 -9.14 20.08 -2.45
C ILE A 69 -10.62 20.31 -2.08
N PRO A 70 -11.50 20.65 -3.05
CA PRO A 70 -12.90 20.91 -2.74
C PRO A 70 -13.57 19.62 -2.23
N PRO A 71 -14.43 19.71 -1.20
CA PRO A 71 -15.20 18.57 -0.74
C PRO A 71 -16.16 18.12 -1.84
N ILE A 72 -16.27 16.81 -2.03
CA ILE A 72 -17.21 16.22 -2.98
C ILE A 72 -18.36 15.64 -2.17
N ALA A 73 -19.57 16.11 -2.45
CA ALA A 73 -20.78 15.56 -1.87
C ALA A 73 -21.09 14.20 -2.53
N THR A 74 -20.59 13.12 -1.93
CA THR A 74 -20.74 11.75 -2.45
C THR A 74 -22.06 11.09 -2.03
N GLY A 75 -22.95 11.81 -1.34
CA GLY A 75 -24.19 11.25 -0.77
C GLY A 75 -23.97 10.27 0.39
N ALA A 76 -22.72 9.85 0.64
CA ALA A 76 -22.30 9.02 1.76
C ALA A 76 -22.42 9.74 3.12
N GLU A 77 -22.45 11.09 3.12
CA GLU A 77 -22.64 11.92 4.32
C GLU A 77 -23.99 11.66 5.04
N ARG A 78 -24.97 11.09 4.32
CA ARG A 78 -26.30 10.79 4.88
C ARG A 78 -26.42 9.37 5.46
N VAL A 79 -25.36 8.56 5.38
CA VAL A 79 -25.43 7.16 5.82
C VAL A 79 -24.99 7.06 7.28
N THR A 80 -25.92 6.72 8.16
CA THR A 80 -25.66 6.44 9.57
C THR A 80 -24.67 5.27 9.71
N ILE A 81 -23.70 5.37 10.62
CA ILE A 81 -22.65 4.35 10.87
C ILE A 81 -23.24 2.93 10.98
N GLY A 82 -24.37 2.77 11.68
CA GLY A 82 -25.06 1.47 11.81
C GLY A 82 -25.53 0.87 10.48
N ARG A 83 -25.88 1.71 9.50
CA ARG A 83 -26.29 1.26 8.16
C ARG A 83 -25.10 0.88 7.29
N GLN A 84 -23.94 1.52 7.47
CA GLN A 84 -22.69 1.11 6.82
C GLN A 84 -22.23 -0.28 7.30
N TYR A 85 -22.24 -0.54 8.61
CA TYR A 85 -21.87 -1.85 9.13
C TYR A 85 -22.81 -2.95 8.63
N THR A 86 -24.13 -2.72 8.64
CA THR A 86 -25.10 -3.69 8.13
C THR A 86 -24.96 -3.93 6.63
N GLN A 87 -24.62 -2.91 5.83
CA GLN A 87 -24.27 -3.10 4.42
C GLN A 87 -22.99 -3.92 4.25
N MET A 88 -21.96 -3.67 5.07
CA MET A 88 -20.71 -4.41 5.03
C MET A 88 -20.92 -5.90 5.38
N PHE A 89 -21.70 -6.20 6.41
CA PHE A 89 -22.11 -7.58 6.72
C PHE A 89 -23.02 -8.17 5.64
N GLY A 90 -23.84 -7.35 4.98
CA GLY A 90 -24.66 -7.74 3.84
C GLY A 90 -23.84 -8.17 2.61
N LEU A 91 -22.64 -7.61 2.40
CA LEU A 91 -21.73 -8.03 1.33
C LEU A 91 -21.27 -9.49 1.49
N TRP A 92 -21.23 -10.01 2.72
CA TRP A 92 -20.89 -11.42 2.97
C TRP A 92 -21.91 -12.40 2.38
N LYS A 93 -23.14 -11.95 2.12
CA LYS A 93 -24.16 -12.77 1.45
C LYS A 93 -23.85 -13.03 -0.03
N ARG A 94 -22.99 -12.22 -0.65
CA ARG A 94 -22.59 -12.39 -2.05
C ARG A 94 -21.48 -13.44 -2.15
N GLN A 95 -21.71 -14.45 -3.00
CA GLN A 95 -20.76 -15.54 -3.17
C GLN A 95 -19.44 -15.05 -3.78
N GLU A 96 -19.48 -14.10 -4.71
CA GLU A 96 -18.30 -13.57 -5.37
C GLU A 96 -17.39 -12.85 -4.36
N VAL A 97 -17.98 -12.07 -3.45
CA VAL A 97 -17.25 -11.36 -2.40
C VAL A 97 -16.52 -12.34 -1.50
N ARG A 98 -17.19 -13.41 -1.05
CA ARG A 98 -16.56 -14.45 -0.22
C ARG A 98 -15.36 -15.09 -0.90
N TRP A 99 -15.47 -15.40 -2.19
CA TRP A 99 -14.36 -15.99 -2.95
C TRP A 99 -13.19 -15.03 -3.13
N VAL A 100 -13.44 -13.75 -3.43
CA VAL A 100 -12.37 -12.74 -3.53
C VAL A 100 -11.65 -12.59 -2.19
N PHE A 101 -12.38 -12.53 -1.08
CA PHE A 101 -11.78 -12.47 0.25
C PHE A 101 -11.01 -13.75 0.60
N ALA A 102 -11.54 -14.93 0.26
CA ALA A 102 -10.84 -16.20 0.48
C ALA A 102 -9.54 -16.27 -0.33
N MET A 103 -9.58 -15.93 -1.62
CA MET A 103 -8.40 -15.86 -2.47
C MET A 103 -7.37 -14.89 -1.91
N GLN A 104 -7.79 -13.68 -1.51
CA GLN A 104 -6.89 -12.70 -0.90
C GLN A 104 -6.28 -13.23 0.40
N PHE A 105 -7.07 -13.89 1.23
CA PHE A 105 -6.62 -14.48 2.50
C PHE A 105 -5.55 -15.56 2.27
N PHE A 106 -5.81 -16.51 1.37
CA PHE A 106 -4.84 -17.56 1.02
C PHE A 106 -3.58 -16.98 0.38
N MET A 107 -3.73 -15.97 -0.49
CA MET A 107 -2.59 -15.27 -1.09
C MET A 107 -1.73 -14.59 -0.03
N LEU A 108 -2.34 -13.92 0.96
CA LEU A 108 -1.61 -13.26 2.05
C LEU A 108 -0.95 -14.26 3.00
N ILE A 109 -1.57 -15.41 3.28
CA ILE A 109 -0.93 -16.49 4.05
C ILE A 109 0.34 -16.96 3.34
N GLY A 110 0.26 -17.21 2.04
CA GLY A 110 1.42 -17.58 1.23
C GLY A 110 2.50 -16.49 1.32
N LEU A 111 2.12 -15.23 1.09
CA LEU A 111 3.06 -14.11 1.11
C LEU A 111 3.75 -13.96 2.47
N PHE A 112 3.02 -13.90 3.58
CA PHE A 112 3.62 -13.65 4.90
C PHE A 112 4.24 -14.89 5.54
N GLY A 113 3.61 -16.05 5.39
CA GLY A 113 4.08 -17.30 5.98
C GLY A 113 5.27 -17.87 5.24
N PHE A 114 5.20 -17.96 3.91
CA PHE A 114 6.27 -18.57 3.12
C PHE A 114 7.50 -17.67 3.03
N ILE A 115 7.34 -16.40 2.65
CA ILE A 115 8.48 -15.49 2.45
C ILE A 115 9.26 -15.28 3.74
N SER A 116 8.59 -15.13 4.88
CA SER A 116 9.26 -14.88 6.17
C SER A 116 9.98 -16.12 6.72
N HIS A 117 9.47 -17.32 6.45
CA HIS A 117 10.07 -18.57 6.94
C HIS A 117 11.07 -19.20 5.96
N MET A 118 10.98 -18.88 4.67
CA MET A 118 11.91 -19.40 3.66
C MET A 118 13.36 -18.99 3.96
N SER A 119 13.60 -17.76 4.42
CA SER A 119 14.93 -17.27 4.82
C SER A 119 15.49 -18.05 6.01
N ILE A 120 14.66 -18.33 7.02
CA ILE A 120 15.03 -19.11 8.21
C ILE A 120 15.32 -20.56 7.80
N TRP A 121 14.48 -21.17 6.96
CA TRP A 121 14.65 -22.55 6.52
C TRP A 121 15.93 -22.78 5.72
N LEU A 122 16.28 -21.85 4.81
CA LEU A 122 17.53 -21.87 4.04
C LEU A 122 18.77 -21.73 4.92
N THR A 123 18.69 -20.89 5.96
CA THR A 123 19.79 -20.69 6.90
C THR A 123 20.00 -21.94 7.77
N THR A 124 18.93 -22.53 8.32
CA THR A 124 19.01 -23.65 9.26
C THR A 124 19.36 -24.98 8.59
N ASN A 125 18.84 -25.26 7.37
CA ASN A 125 19.07 -26.55 6.71
C ASN A 125 20.28 -26.57 5.77
N TYR A 126 20.59 -25.43 5.13
CA TYR A 126 21.66 -25.37 4.12
C TYR A 126 22.86 -24.51 4.57
N GLY A 127 22.82 -23.90 5.77
CA GLY A 127 23.92 -23.09 6.29
C GLY A 127 24.23 -21.85 5.44
N LEU A 128 23.31 -21.44 4.58
CA LEU A 128 23.52 -20.32 3.67
C LEU A 128 23.62 -19.02 4.46
N SER A 129 24.64 -18.22 4.15
CA SER A 129 24.81 -16.91 4.79
C SER A 129 23.71 -15.94 4.35
N ALA A 130 23.37 -14.98 5.22
CA ALA A 130 22.30 -14.00 4.98
C ALA A 130 22.50 -13.18 3.69
N SER A 131 23.74 -13.01 3.22
CA SER A 131 24.04 -12.29 1.97
C SER A 131 23.65 -13.09 0.72
N THR A 132 23.85 -14.40 0.70
CA THR A 132 23.42 -15.28 -0.40
C THR A 132 21.91 -15.39 -0.48
N ILE A 133 21.24 -15.45 0.67
CA ILE A 133 19.78 -15.43 0.76
C ILE A 133 19.24 -14.08 0.27
N GLY A 134 19.86 -12.97 0.67
CA GLY A 134 19.54 -11.63 0.19
C GLY A 134 19.65 -11.51 -1.34
N LEU A 135 20.69 -12.09 -1.96
CA LEU A 135 20.85 -12.14 -3.42
C LEU A 135 19.71 -12.90 -4.11
N PHE A 136 19.24 -14.01 -3.55
CA PHE A 136 18.09 -14.75 -4.09
C PHE A 136 16.78 -13.96 -3.98
N TYR A 137 16.55 -13.26 -2.87
CA TYR A 137 15.38 -12.36 -2.75
C TYR A 137 15.46 -11.18 -3.72
N MET A 138 16.66 -10.64 -3.95
CA MET A 138 16.87 -9.53 -4.88
C MET A 138 16.63 -9.95 -6.33
N GLN A 139 17.04 -11.17 -6.73
CA GLN A 139 16.71 -11.74 -8.04
C GLN A 139 15.21 -12.03 -8.17
N GLY A 140 14.56 -12.58 -7.13
CA GLY A 140 13.12 -12.82 -7.13
C GLY A 140 12.30 -11.54 -7.31
N GLY A 141 12.74 -10.42 -6.73
CA GLY A 141 12.12 -9.10 -6.92
C GLY A 141 12.41 -8.44 -8.28
N SER A 142 13.43 -8.89 -9.01
CA SER A 142 13.77 -8.36 -10.34
C SER A 142 12.95 -9.01 -11.47
N VAL A 143 12.36 -10.18 -11.20
CA VAL A 143 11.60 -10.99 -12.18
C VAL A 143 10.08 -10.86 -11.97
N ALA A 144 9.64 -10.29 -10.84
CA ALA A 144 8.25 -9.99 -10.52
C ALA A 144 7.86 -8.57 -10.96
#